data_AF-A0A372E2L8-F1
#
_entry.id   AF-A0A372E2L8-F1
#
_cell.length_a   1.000
_cell.length_b   1.000
_cell.length_c   1.000
_cell.angle_alpha   90.00
_cell.angle_beta   90.00
_cell.angle_gamma   90.00
#
_symmetry.space_group_name_H-M   'P 1'
#
loop_
_entity.id
_entity.type
_entity.pdbx_description
1 polymer ?
#
loop_
_entity_poly.entity_id
_entity_poly.type
_entity_poly.pdbx_seq_one_letter_code
_entity_poly.pdbx_strand_id
1 'polypeptide(L)'
;MRKPFTQVAAVLSAAVLLSGCAGGYHAIQPERITSYQPAGPAGAAVDFSYRYSALLTNGANKKYVKKERKRGYQIVAVQLRNNTANEFNFSRDLELTFGDRPIQPVSSMQASQDLKQGVAIYLLYVLLNFNVGTYTTVNGQITEDNRTFIPTGPFIAGGNMLGASAANKNMRNELARYDLTNKVLQPGETVYGIVALRETNVAPLKLTLRNSAATAPATAPAPAVVPNASGQ
;
A
#
# COMPACT_ATOMS: atom_id res chain seq x y z
N MET A 1 10.65 -19.32 -45.64
CA MET A 1 9.87 -18.10 -45.34
C MET A 1 9.14 -18.30 -44.01
N ARG A 2 9.72 -17.86 -42.89
CA ARG A 2 9.11 -17.97 -41.55
C ARG A 2 8.02 -16.91 -41.44
N LYS A 3 6.78 -17.35 -41.25
CA LYS A 3 5.55 -16.59 -41.54
C LYS A 3 5.35 -15.44 -40.53
N PRO A 4 5.04 -14.21 -40.99
CA PRO A 4 4.75 -13.06 -40.11
C PRO A 4 3.58 -13.32 -39.16
N PHE A 5 2.68 -14.25 -39.49
CA PHE A 5 1.54 -14.66 -38.68
C PHE A 5 1.93 -15.22 -37.29
N THR A 6 3.04 -15.97 -37.22
CA THR A 6 3.56 -16.52 -35.95
C THR A 6 4.09 -15.44 -35.02
N GLN A 7 4.63 -14.35 -35.58
CA GLN A 7 5.13 -13.20 -34.80
C GLN A 7 3.96 -12.35 -34.28
N VAL A 8 2.91 -12.14 -35.09
CA VAL A 8 1.70 -11.43 -34.65
C VAL A 8 0.97 -12.17 -33.53
N ALA A 9 0.82 -13.50 -33.63
CA ALA A 9 0.19 -14.30 -32.58
C ALA A 9 0.98 -14.29 -31.26
N ALA A 10 2.31 -14.29 -31.32
CA ALA A 10 3.16 -14.18 -30.14
C ALA A 10 3.06 -12.80 -29.48
N VAL A 11 3.02 -11.71 -30.27
CA VAL A 11 2.84 -10.34 -29.75
C VAL A 11 1.45 -10.14 -29.15
N LEU A 12 0.39 -10.68 -29.78
CA LEU A 12 -0.97 -10.61 -29.25
C LEU A 12 -1.11 -11.42 -27.95
N SER A 13 -0.49 -12.60 -27.88
CA SER A 13 -0.45 -13.42 -26.66
C SER A 13 0.30 -12.72 -25.55
N ALA A 14 1.41 -12.03 -25.86
CA ALA A 14 2.12 -11.19 -24.90
C ALA A 14 1.27 -10.00 -24.44
N ALA A 15 0.50 -9.35 -25.33
CA ALA A 15 -0.38 -8.25 -24.97
C ALA A 15 -1.57 -8.67 -24.08
N VAL A 16 -2.11 -9.88 -24.27
CA VAL A 16 -3.16 -10.46 -23.39
C VAL A 16 -2.58 -10.85 -22.03
N LEU A 17 -1.34 -11.33 -21.98
CA LEU A 17 -0.64 -11.61 -20.71
C LEU A 17 -0.30 -10.31 -19.94
N LEU A 18 0.01 -9.22 -20.66
CA LEU A 18 0.28 -7.89 -20.08
C LEU A 18 -0.99 -7.15 -19.62
N SER A 19 -2.16 -7.56 -20.12
CA SER A 19 -3.48 -7.13 -19.62
C SER A 19 -4.09 -8.16 -18.65
N GLY A 20 -3.23 -8.96 -18.02
CA GLY A 20 -3.62 -9.98 -17.05
C GLY A 20 -4.57 -9.44 -15.98
N CYS A 21 -5.55 -10.27 -15.62
CA CYS A 21 -6.49 -9.95 -14.55
C CYS A 21 -5.79 -9.58 -13.24
N ALA A 22 -4.59 -10.07 -12.94
CA ALA A 22 -3.80 -9.70 -11.76
C ALA A 22 -3.46 -8.20 -11.73
N GLY A 23 -3.78 -7.52 -10.62
CA GLY A 23 -3.45 -6.11 -10.47
C GLY A 23 -2.04 -5.94 -9.92
N GLY A 24 -1.27 -4.99 -10.46
CA GLY A 24 -0.01 -4.57 -9.86
C GLY A 24 -0.20 -3.92 -8.49
N TYR A 25 0.89 -3.84 -7.72
CA TYR A 25 0.97 -3.03 -6.50
C TYR A 25 1.84 -1.81 -6.75
N HIS A 26 1.32 -0.63 -6.46
CA HIS A 26 2.03 0.64 -6.49
C HIS A 26 2.34 1.05 -5.06
N ALA A 27 3.61 1.28 -4.78
CA ALA A 27 4.06 1.58 -3.42
C ALA A 27 3.47 2.90 -2.92
N ILE A 28 2.99 2.91 -1.67
CA ILE A 28 2.41 4.08 -1.00
C ILE A 28 3.48 5.15 -0.77
N GLN A 29 4.71 4.75 -0.41
CA GLN A 29 5.87 5.63 -0.16
C GLN A 29 5.48 6.86 0.67
N PRO A 30 5.11 6.69 1.96
CA PRO A 30 4.54 7.76 2.76
C PRO A 30 5.45 9.00 2.82
N GLU A 31 6.78 8.83 2.77
CA GLU A 31 7.74 9.92 2.70
C GLU A 31 7.66 10.81 1.44
N ARG A 32 7.00 10.33 0.37
CA ARG A 32 6.82 11.08 -0.89
C ARG A 32 5.48 11.80 -0.99
N ILE A 33 4.60 11.61 -0.01
CA ILE A 33 3.29 12.24 0.01
C ILE A 33 3.46 13.71 0.40
N THR A 34 3.07 14.62 -0.49
CA THR A 34 3.27 16.07 -0.28
C THR A 34 2.22 16.73 0.61
N SER A 35 1.02 16.15 0.70
CA SER A 35 -0.09 16.72 1.46
C SER A 35 -0.57 15.75 2.53
N TYR A 36 -0.28 16.09 3.78
CA TYR A 36 -0.82 15.46 4.98
C TYR A 36 -1.78 16.42 5.68
N GLN A 37 -2.84 15.89 6.26
CA GLN A 37 -3.76 16.65 7.11
C GLN A 37 -3.17 16.70 8.52
N PRO A 38 -2.83 17.88 9.07
CA PRO A 38 -2.36 17.99 10.45
C PRO A 38 -3.48 17.62 11.42
N ALA A 39 -3.10 16.97 12.52
CA ALA A 39 -4.00 16.64 13.62
C ALA A 39 -3.36 16.97 14.96
N GLY A 40 -3.80 18.10 15.51
CA GLY A 40 -3.32 18.62 16.79
C GLY A 40 -3.09 20.13 16.73
N PRO A 41 -2.88 20.76 17.88
CA PRO A 41 -2.46 22.15 17.95
C PRO A 41 -1.04 22.32 17.41
N ALA A 42 -0.73 23.49 16.85
CA ALA A 42 0.63 23.83 16.46
C ALA A 42 1.56 23.86 17.69
N GLY A 43 2.74 23.28 17.58
CA GLY A 43 3.72 23.21 18.68
C GLY A 43 3.40 22.15 19.74
N ALA A 44 2.60 21.15 19.40
CA ALA A 44 2.41 19.99 20.26
C ALA A 44 3.75 19.24 20.47
N ALA A 45 3.84 18.51 21.59
CA ALA A 45 4.98 17.64 21.89
C ALA A 45 5.26 16.63 20.76
N VAL A 46 4.20 16.19 20.08
CA VAL A 46 4.28 15.35 18.88
C VAL A 46 3.45 16.01 17.80
N ASP A 47 4.07 16.43 16.71
CA ASP A 47 3.30 16.79 15.53
C ASP A 47 2.84 15.51 14.84
N PHE A 48 1.54 15.41 14.62
CA PHE A 48 0.92 14.28 13.95
C PHE A 48 0.15 14.78 12.74
N SER A 49 0.36 14.13 11.61
CA SER A 49 -0.39 14.39 10.40
C SER A 49 -0.67 13.08 9.67
N TYR A 50 -1.77 13.01 8.94
CA TYR A 50 -2.21 11.77 8.31
C TYR A 50 -2.85 12.02 6.95
N ARG A 51 -2.92 10.96 6.16
CA ARG A 51 -3.63 10.93 4.88
C ARG A 51 -4.39 9.61 4.75
N TYR A 52 -5.71 9.74 4.70
CA TYR A 52 -6.60 8.62 4.38
C TYR A 52 -6.41 8.13 2.95
N SER A 53 -6.89 6.91 2.70
CA SER A 53 -6.87 6.28 1.37
C SER A 53 -5.46 6.20 0.79
N ALA A 54 -4.47 5.85 1.62
CA ALA A 54 -3.06 5.88 1.23
C ALA A 54 -2.76 4.97 0.03
N LEU A 55 -3.50 3.88 -0.12
CA LEU A 55 -3.43 3.00 -1.29
C LEU A 55 -3.75 3.71 -2.63
N LEU A 56 -4.47 4.83 -2.62
CA LEU A 56 -4.80 5.61 -3.82
C LEU A 56 -3.76 6.68 -4.17
N THR A 57 -2.72 6.90 -3.34
CA THR A 57 -1.86 8.09 -3.47
C THR A 57 -0.97 8.09 -4.72
N ASN A 58 -0.26 6.98 -5.01
CA ASN A 58 0.76 6.93 -6.06
C ASN A 58 0.37 6.06 -7.26
N GLY A 59 -0.88 5.61 -7.34
CA GLY A 59 -1.32 4.78 -8.45
C GLY A 59 -2.59 4.00 -8.18
N ALA A 60 -2.95 3.19 -9.16
CA ALA A 60 -4.21 2.47 -9.18
C ALA A 60 -4.10 1.11 -8.43
N ASN A 61 -3.95 1.13 -7.10
CA ASN A 61 -4.08 -0.07 -6.26
C ASN A 61 -5.55 -0.58 -6.15
N LYS A 62 -6.31 -0.53 -7.25
CA LYS A 62 -7.77 -0.72 -7.31
C LYS A 62 -8.23 -2.01 -6.62
N LYS A 63 -7.49 -3.10 -6.78
CA LYS A 63 -7.82 -4.39 -6.16
C LYS A 63 -7.64 -4.38 -4.65
N TYR A 64 -6.55 -3.77 -4.16
CA TYR A 64 -6.31 -3.64 -2.73
C TYR A 64 -7.31 -2.69 -2.10
N VAL A 65 -7.66 -1.59 -2.75
CA VAL A 65 -8.74 -0.67 -2.31
C VAL A 65 -10.12 -1.36 -2.30
N LYS A 66 -10.39 -2.25 -3.26
CA LYS A 66 -11.61 -3.09 -3.22
C LYS A 66 -11.59 -4.03 -2.02
N LYS A 67 -10.42 -4.61 -1.69
CA LYS A 67 -10.26 -5.50 -0.53
C LYS A 67 -10.36 -4.73 0.79
N GLU A 68 -9.76 -3.55 0.87
CA GLU A 68 -9.82 -2.63 2.00
C GLU A 68 -11.29 -2.36 2.38
N ARG A 69 -12.09 -1.89 1.41
CA ARG A 69 -13.54 -1.69 1.62
C ARG A 69 -14.29 -2.97 1.98
N LYS A 70 -14.03 -4.07 1.27
CA LYS A 70 -14.71 -5.36 1.52
C LYS A 70 -14.39 -5.94 2.91
N ARG A 71 -13.22 -5.63 3.46
CA ARG A 71 -12.72 -6.17 4.73
C ARG A 71 -12.84 -5.19 5.89
N GLY A 72 -13.36 -3.98 5.66
CA GLY A 72 -13.52 -2.95 6.69
C GLY A 72 -12.18 -2.44 7.21
N TYR A 73 -11.23 -2.21 6.30
CA TYR A 73 -9.95 -1.58 6.62
C TYR A 73 -9.91 -0.13 6.14
N GLN A 74 -9.03 0.66 6.76
CA GLN A 74 -8.51 1.91 6.23
C GLN A 74 -7.00 1.91 6.36
N ILE A 75 -6.31 1.99 5.22
CA ILE A 75 -4.87 2.15 5.16
C ILE A 75 -4.56 3.65 5.12
N VAL A 76 -3.90 4.11 6.17
CA VAL A 76 -3.61 5.51 6.43
C VAL A 76 -2.10 5.71 6.41
N ALA A 77 -1.63 6.67 5.63
CA ALA A 77 -0.25 7.11 5.71
C ALA A 77 -0.18 8.16 6.83
N VAL A 78 0.85 8.08 7.66
CA VAL A 78 1.04 9.00 8.78
C VAL A 78 2.44 9.58 8.76
N GLN A 79 2.55 10.81 9.23
CA GLN A 79 3.80 11.50 9.49
C GLN A 79 3.78 11.97 10.95
N LEU A 80 4.85 11.65 11.65
CA LEU A 80 5.04 11.98 13.06
C LEU A 80 6.34 12.75 13.20
N ARG A 81 6.35 13.78 14.04
CA ARG A 81 7.58 14.45 14.46
C ARG A 81 7.64 14.55 15.97
N ASN A 82 8.76 14.13 16.54
CA ASN A 82 9.06 14.32 17.96
C ASN A 82 9.60 15.74 18.17
N ASN A 83 8.85 16.60 18.86
CA ASN A 83 9.30 17.96 19.22
C ASN A 83 9.78 18.06 20.67
N THR A 84 9.89 16.94 21.37
CA THR A 84 10.37 16.87 22.75
C THR A 84 11.87 16.61 22.81
N ALA A 85 12.46 16.79 23.99
CA ALA A 85 13.84 16.41 24.27
C ALA A 85 14.01 14.91 24.60
N ASN A 86 12.91 14.17 24.75
CA ASN A 86 12.93 12.76 25.16
C ASN A 86 12.62 11.86 23.96
N GLU A 87 13.18 10.65 23.94
CA GLU A 87 12.70 9.62 23.02
C GLU A 87 11.36 9.05 23.50
N PHE A 88 10.54 8.60 22.56
CA PHE A 88 9.33 7.87 22.88
C PHE A 88 9.07 6.75 21.88
N ASN A 89 8.39 5.71 22.34
CA ASN A 89 8.00 4.56 21.56
C ASN A 89 6.53 4.70 21.14
N PHE A 90 6.24 4.55 19.84
CA PHE A 90 4.90 4.72 19.30
C PHE A 90 3.84 3.82 19.97
N SER A 91 4.15 2.56 20.26
CA SER A 91 3.18 1.61 20.83
C SER A 91 2.97 1.81 22.34
N ARG A 92 4.04 2.14 23.05
CA ARG A 92 4.06 2.26 24.51
C ARG A 92 3.55 3.62 24.98
N ASP A 93 4.07 4.68 24.37
CA ASP A 93 3.98 6.04 24.89
C ASP A 93 2.90 6.88 24.18
N LEU A 94 2.41 6.45 23.01
CA LEU A 94 1.41 7.17 22.23
C LEU A 94 0.06 6.43 22.18
N GLU A 95 -1.01 7.19 22.18
CA GLU A 95 -2.37 6.73 21.96
C GLU A 95 -2.94 7.34 20.70
N LEU A 96 -3.29 6.47 19.75
CA LEU A 96 -4.03 6.87 18.57
C LEU A 96 -5.52 6.84 18.90
N THR A 97 -6.22 7.91 18.56
CA THR A 97 -7.68 8.02 18.70
C THR A 97 -8.31 8.24 17.33
N PHE A 98 -9.49 7.66 17.15
CA PHE A 98 -10.32 7.81 15.95
C PHE A 98 -11.65 8.46 16.37
N GLY A 99 -11.81 9.74 16.04
CA GLY A 99 -12.83 10.60 16.65
C GLY A 99 -12.49 10.85 18.12
N ASP A 100 -13.34 10.35 19.02
CA ASP A 100 -13.20 10.53 20.47
C ASP A 100 -12.93 9.21 21.21
N ARG A 101 -12.60 8.13 20.48
CA ARG A 101 -12.25 6.84 21.08
C ARG A 101 -10.82 6.42 20.78
N PRO A 102 -10.12 5.78 21.72
CA PRO A 102 -8.84 5.15 21.46
C PRO A 102 -9.03 4.00 20.46
N ILE A 103 -8.05 3.84 19.58
CA ILE A 103 -8.00 2.75 18.61
C ILE A 103 -6.62 2.10 18.62
N GLN A 104 -6.60 0.78 18.51
CA GLN A 104 -5.38 0.02 18.30
C GLN A 104 -5.25 -0.29 16.81
N PRO A 105 -4.17 0.15 16.14
CA PRO A 105 -3.88 -0.27 14.79
C PRO A 105 -3.84 -1.79 14.65
N VAL A 106 -4.34 -2.28 13.52
CA VAL A 106 -4.11 -3.67 13.12
C VAL A 106 -2.66 -3.81 12.70
N SER A 107 -2.00 -4.89 13.13
CA SER A 107 -0.61 -5.16 12.71
C SER A 107 -0.48 -5.18 11.18
N SER A 108 0.62 -4.64 10.66
CA SER A 108 0.90 -4.61 9.22
C SER A 108 0.86 -6.00 8.60
N MET A 109 1.30 -7.02 9.34
CA MET A 109 1.29 -8.41 8.90
C MET A 109 -0.11 -8.95 8.71
N GLN A 110 -1.02 -8.71 9.66
CA GLN A 110 -2.41 -9.12 9.56
C GLN A 110 -3.15 -8.36 8.46
N ALA A 111 -2.97 -7.04 8.38
CA ALA A 111 -3.54 -6.22 7.32
C ALA A 111 -3.08 -6.71 5.93
N SER A 112 -1.79 -7.00 5.76
CA SER A 112 -1.27 -7.53 4.49
C SER A 112 -1.89 -8.86 4.08
N GLN A 113 -2.16 -9.74 5.05
CA GLN A 113 -2.75 -11.06 4.82
C GLN A 113 -4.23 -10.95 4.44
N ASP A 114 -4.97 -10.02 5.05
CA ASP A 114 -6.39 -9.82 4.78
C ASP A 114 -6.65 -9.11 3.44
N LEU A 115 -5.72 -8.23 3.05
CA LEU A 115 -5.83 -7.40 1.84
C LEU A 115 -5.26 -8.05 0.58
N LYS A 116 -4.51 -9.16 0.71
CA LYS A 116 -3.88 -9.82 -0.44
C LYS A 116 -4.86 -10.23 -1.53
N GLN A 117 -4.38 -10.22 -2.77
CA GLN A 117 -5.08 -10.79 -3.92
C GLN A 117 -5.14 -12.32 -3.81
N GLY A 118 -6.28 -12.90 -4.20
CA GLY A 118 -6.41 -14.35 -4.32
C GLY A 118 -5.57 -14.84 -5.50
N VAL A 119 -4.62 -15.72 -5.25
CA VAL A 119 -3.72 -16.28 -6.27
C VAL A 119 -4.33 -17.56 -6.87
N ALA A 120 -4.90 -18.43 -6.04
CA ALA A 120 -5.44 -19.72 -6.45
C ALA A 120 -6.59 -19.61 -7.48
N ILE A 121 -7.34 -18.50 -7.49
CA ILE A 121 -8.44 -18.31 -8.45
C ILE A 121 -7.95 -18.29 -9.90
N TYR A 122 -6.68 -17.93 -10.15
CA TYR A 122 -6.10 -17.94 -11.49
C TYR A 122 -5.82 -19.35 -12.01
N LEU A 123 -5.85 -20.39 -11.17
CA LEU A 123 -5.79 -21.78 -11.64
C LEU A 123 -6.98 -22.14 -12.53
N LEU A 124 -8.11 -21.44 -12.41
CA LEU A 124 -9.24 -21.64 -13.33
C LEU A 124 -8.86 -21.30 -14.78
N TYR A 125 -7.83 -20.47 -15.01
CA TYR A 125 -7.33 -20.21 -16.35
C TYR A 125 -6.60 -21.41 -16.97
N VAL A 126 -6.21 -22.44 -16.21
CA VAL A 126 -5.64 -23.68 -16.77
C VAL A 126 -6.60 -24.34 -17.77
N LEU A 127 -7.91 -24.17 -17.54
CA LEU A 127 -8.96 -24.71 -18.42
C LEU A 127 -9.13 -23.89 -19.71
N LEU A 128 -8.59 -22.68 -19.78
CA LEU A 128 -8.75 -21.76 -20.91
C LEU A 128 -7.73 -22.07 -22.02
N ASN A 129 -8.07 -23.04 -22.85
CA ASN A 129 -7.27 -23.46 -24.01
C ASN A 129 -7.97 -23.07 -25.31
N PHE A 130 -7.20 -22.58 -26.28
CA PHE A 130 -7.75 -22.12 -27.56
C PHE A 130 -7.49 -23.14 -28.66
N ASN A 131 -8.48 -23.30 -29.55
CA ASN A 131 -8.33 -24.03 -30.80
C ASN A 131 -8.30 -23.01 -31.93
N VAL A 132 -7.25 -23.01 -32.75
CA VAL A 132 -7.05 -22.04 -33.83
C VAL A 132 -6.99 -22.77 -35.17
N GLY A 133 -7.84 -22.38 -36.10
CA GLY A 133 -7.94 -22.96 -37.44
C GLY A 133 -9.37 -22.98 -37.94
N THR A 134 -9.62 -23.71 -39.02
CA THR A 134 -10.95 -23.88 -39.61
C THR A 134 -11.45 -25.30 -39.42
N TYR A 135 -12.76 -25.47 -39.48
CA TYR A 135 -13.40 -26.78 -39.56
C TYR A 135 -14.55 -26.71 -40.56
N THR A 136 -14.81 -27.80 -41.24
CA THR A 136 -15.92 -27.94 -42.20
C THR A 136 -16.99 -28.83 -41.59
N THR A 137 -18.25 -28.44 -41.74
CA THR A 137 -19.39 -29.27 -41.31
C THR A 137 -20.26 -29.64 -42.52
N VAL A 138 -20.67 -30.90 -42.58
CA VAL A 138 -21.66 -31.40 -43.54
C VAL A 138 -22.79 -32.03 -42.73
N ASN A 139 -24.04 -31.61 -42.98
CA ASN A 139 -25.22 -32.05 -42.22
C ASN A 139 -25.08 -31.90 -40.69
N GLY A 140 -24.39 -30.86 -40.23
CA GLY A 140 -24.17 -30.58 -38.80
C GLY A 140 -23.07 -31.43 -38.14
N GLN A 141 -22.43 -32.35 -38.87
CA GLN A 141 -21.28 -33.10 -38.39
C GLN A 141 -19.97 -32.52 -38.90
N ILE A 142 -18.96 -32.44 -38.04
CA ILE A 142 -17.62 -32.00 -38.42
C ILE A 142 -16.98 -33.10 -39.27
N THR A 143 -16.72 -32.77 -40.54
CA THR A 143 -16.13 -33.70 -41.53
C THR A 143 -14.65 -33.42 -41.77
N GLU A 144 -14.18 -32.22 -41.48
CA GLU A 144 -12.77 -31.84 -41.55
C GLU A 144 -12.46 -30.90 -40.40
N ASP A 145 -11.48 -31.23 -39.57
CA ASP A 145 -11.05 -30.38 -38.45
C ASP A 145 -9.56 -30.05 -38.59
N ASN A 146 -9.29 -28.85 -39.09
CA ASN A 146 -7.94 -28.32 -39.24
C ASN A 146 -7.57 -27.37 -38.08
N ARG A 147 -8.26 -27.47 -36.94
CA ARG A 147 -7.95 -26.67 -35.76
C ARG A 147 -6.74 -27.25 -35.02
N THR A 148 -5.80 -26.37 -34.71
CA THR A 148 -4.67 -26.67 -33.82
C THR A 148 -5.04 -26.34 -32.38
N PHE A 149 -4.89 -27.31 -31.48
CA PHE A 149 -5.00 -27.08 -30.05
C PHE A 149 -3.78 -26.31 -29.51
N ILE A 150 -4.03 -25.23 -28.79
CA ILE A 150 -3.00 -24.42 -28.15
C ILE A 150 -3.23 -24.46 -26.63
N PRO A 151 -2.31 -25.03 -25.84
CA PRO A 151 -2.43 -25.14 -24.38
C PRO A 151 -2.12 -23.80 -23.70
N THR A 152 -2.89 -22.77 -23.98
CA THR A 152 -2.68 -21.40 -23.47
C THR A 152 -2.96 -21.26 -21.99
N GLY A 153 -3.86 -22.09 -21.45
CA GLY A 153 -4.40 -21.93 -20.12
C GLY A 153 -3.34 -21.91 -19.00
N PRO A 154 -2.45 -22.91 -18.94
CA PRO A 154 -1.35 -22.95 -17.97
C PRO A 154 -0.46 -21.69 -17.98
N PHE A 155 -0.18 -21.14 -19.16
CA PHE A 155 0.67 -19.93 -19.28
C PHE A 155 -0.06 -18.69 -18.77
N ILE A 156 -1.35 -18.54 -19.07
CA ILE A 156 -2.19 -17.45 -18.54
C ILE A 156 -2.31 -17.55 -17.03
N ALA A 157 -2.59 -18.76 -16.52
CA ALA A 157 -2.67 -19.03 -15.09
C ALA A 157 -1.36 -18.67 -14.38
N GLY A 158 -0.23 -19.22 -14.88
CA GLY A 158 1.10 -18.97 -14.33
C GLY A 158 1.45 -17.48 -14.31
N GLY A 159 1.24 -16.77 -15.41
CA GLY A 159 1.51 -15.33 -15.50
C GLY A 159 0.73 -14.50 -14.46
N ASN A 160 -0.58 -14.76 -14.32
CA ASN A 160 -1.41 -14.05 -13.34
C ASN A 160 -1.04 -14.41 -11.89
N MET A 161 -0.72 -15.68 -11.63
CA MET A 161 -0.31 -16.12 -10.30
C MET A 161 0.99 -15.48 -9.85
N LEU A 162 1.99 -15.42 -10.74
CA LEU A 162 3.27 -14.76 -10.47
C LEU A 162 3.08 -13.26 -10.22
N GLY A 163 2.33 -12.59 -11.10
CA GLY A 163 2.05 -11.16 -10.96
C GLY A 163 1.35 -10.81 -9.64
N ALA A 164 0.29 -11.55 -9.29
CA ALA A 164 -0.43 -11.33 -8.03
C ALA A 164 0.43 -11.68 -6.80
N SER A 165 1.25 -12.73 -6.86
CA SER A 165 2.13 -13.12 -5.76
C SER A 165 3.22 -12.07 -5.51
N ALA A 166 3.85 -11.57 -6.58
CA ALA A 166 4.82 -10.49 -6.49
C ALA A 166 4.20 -9.21 -5.93
N ALA A 167 3.02 -8.82 -6.43
CA ALA A 167 2.30 -7.65 -5.94
C ALA A 167 1.92 -7.78 -4.44
N ASN A 168 1.45 -8.95 -4.01
CA ASN A 168 1.13 -9.23 -2.61
C ASN A 168 2.39 -9.14 -1.72
N LYS A 169 3.52 -9.67 -2.19
CA LYS A 169 4.80 -9.61 -1.49
C LYS A 169 5.26 -8.15 -1.33
N ASN A 170 5.17 -7.35 -2.38
CA ASN A 170 5.56 -5.94 -2.36
C ASN A 170 4.71 -5.14 -1.36
N MET A 171 3.38 -5.33 -1.36
CA MET A 171 2.49 -4.70 -0.38
C MET A 171 2.86 -5.09 1.04
N ARG A 172 3.04 -6.40 1.32
CA ARG A 172 3.44 -6.88 2.64
C ARG A 172 4.76 -6.27 3.11
N ASN A 173 5.75 -6.24 2.23
CA ASN A 173 7.06 -5.69 2.56
C ASN A 173 6.98 -4.19 2.86
N GLU A 174 6.18 -3.44 2.11
CA GLU A 174 6.00 -2.01 2.39
C GLU A 174 5.26 -1.76 3.70
N LEU A 175 4.14 -2.45 3.95
CA LEU A 175 3.42 -2.35 5.22
C LEU A 175 4.31 -2.69 6.41
N ALA A 176 5.15 -3.73 6.29
CA ALA A 176 6.10 -4.10 7.34
C ALA A 176 7.23 -3.07 7.50
N ARG A 177 7.73 -2.50 6.40
CA ARG A 177 8.80 -1.48 6.42
C ARG A 177 8.36 -0.20 7.12
N TYR A 178 7.13 0.22 6.93
CA TYR A 178 6.55 1.43 7.52
C TYR A 178 5.64 1.14 8.71
N ASP A 179 5.77 -0.05 9.31
CA ASP A 179 5.08 -0.36 10.57
C ASP A 179 5.71 0.49 11.68
N LEU A 180 4.87 1.24 12.39
CA LEU A 180 5.29 2.06 13.52
C LEU A 180 5.30 1.28 14.84
N THR A 181 4.81 0.04 14.83
CA THR A 181 4.78 -0.79 16.02
C THR A 181 6.19 -0.94 16.61
N ASN A 182 6.34 -0.56 17.87
CA ASN A 182 7.62 -0.53 18.60
C ASN A 182 8.70 0.40 18.01
N LYS A 183 8.34 1.31 17.10
CA LYS A 183 9.28 2.31 16.60
C LYS A 183 9.57 3.33 17.69
N VAL A 184 10.86 3.53 17.97
CA VAL A 184 11.36 4.61 18.84
C VAL A 184 11.61 5.84 17.98
N LEU A 185 11.07 6.99 18.41
CA LEU A 185 11.27 8.29 17.78
C LEU A 185 12.26 9.10 18.60
N GLN A 186 13.37 9.47 17.98
CA GLN A 186 14.40 10.30 18.61
C GLN A 186 13.98 11.78 18.67
N PRO A 187 14.53 12.59 19.59
CA PRO A 187 14.28 14.02 19.64
C PRO A 187 14.50 14.71 18.30
N GLY A 188 13.51 15.47 17.82
CA GLY A 188 13.56 16.16 16.53
C GLY A 188 13.33 15.29 15.28
N GLU A 189 13.25 13.96 15.43
CA GLU A 189 13.08 13.03 14.30
C GLU A 189 11.68 13.15 13.69
N THR A 190 11.61 13.13 12.36
CA THR A 190 10.37 12.93 11.62
C THR A 190 10.32 11.52 11.05
N VAL A 191 9.29 10.77 11.41
CA VAL A 191 9.07 9.39 10.98
C VAL A 191 7.80 9.30 10.15
N TYR A 192 7.86 8.50 9.08
CA TYR A 192 6.73 8.18 8.23
C TYR A 192 6.28 6.75 8.48
N GLY A 193 4.97 6.53 8.48
CA GLY A 193 4.38 5.23 8.76
C GLY A 193 3.18 4.91 7.89
N ILE A 194 2.80 3.64 7.90
CA ILE A 194 1.53 3.17 7.36
C ILE A 194 0.79 2.46 8.50
N VAL A 195 -0.41 2.93 8.79
CA VAL A 195 -1.26 2.43 9.86
C VAL A 195 -2.51 1.81 9.23
N ALA A 196 -2.82 0.57 9.60
CA ALA A 196 -4.04 -0.11 9.19
C ALA A 196 -5.07 -0.02 10.31
N LEU A 197 -6.21 0.61 10.04
CA LEU A 197 -7.32 0.73 10.97
C LEU A 197 -8.45 -0.21 10.56
N ARG A 198 -9.13 -0.83 11.53
CA ARG A 198 -10.31 -1.68 11.25
C ARG A 198 -11.58 -0.84 11.39
N GLU A 199 -11.77 0.06 10.44
CA GLU A 199 -12.85 1.05 10.45
C GLU A 199 -13.50 1.16 9.08
N THR A 200 -14.82 1.35 9.05
CA THR A 200 -15.59 1.54 7.82
C THR A 200 -16.00 3.00 7.59
N ASN A 201 -15.97 3.82 8.63
CA ASN A 201 -16.38 5.23 8.60
C ASN A 201 -15.16 6.14 8.63
N VAL A 202 -15.33 7.44 8.37
CA VAL A 202 -14.24 8.43 8.47
C VAL A 202 -14.46 9.28 9.72
N ALA A 203 -13.41 9.46 10.52
CA ALA A 203 -13.39 10.37 11.66
C ALA A 203 -12.00 10.98 11.78
N PRO A 204 -11.81 12.13 12.45
CA PRO A 204 -10.48 12.69 12.64
C PRO A 204 -9.58 11.75 13.45
N LEU A 205 -8.34 11.54 13.00
CA LEU A 205 -7.33 10.90 13.84
C LEU A 205 -6.67 11.93 14.74
N LYS A 206 -6.37 11.56 15.98
CA LYS A 206 -5.51 12.36 16.87
C LYS A 206 -4.52 11.43 17.56
N LEU A 207 -3.34 11.94 17.86
CA LEU A 207 -2.29 11.21 18.56
C LEU A 207 -1.93 11.97 19.84
N THR A 208 -1.96 11.29 20.98
CA THR A 208 -1.68 11.88 22.30
C THR A 208 -0.65 11.05 23.05
N LEU A 209 0.16 11.68 23.90
CA LEU A 209 1.07 10.98 24.81
C LEU A 209 0.27 10.37 25.98
N ARG A 210 0.46 9.09 26.28
CA ARG A 210 -0.31 8.35 27.30
C ARG A 210 -0.01 8.74 28.74
N ASN A 211 1.19 9.21 29.07
CA ASN A 211 1.51 9.70 30.42
C ASN A 211 2.86 10.45 30.46
N SER A 212 2.82 11.71 30.91
CA SER A 212 3.74 12.35 31.87
C SER A 212 5.29 12.25 31.72
N ALA A 213 5.84 12.33 30.51
CA ALA A 213 7.21 12.82 30.28
C ALA A 213 7.20 14.12 29.48
N ALA A 214 6.22 14.98 29.76
CA ALA A 214 6.17 16.36 29.29
C ALA A 214 7.28 17.17 29.98
N THR A 215 8.53 16.90 29.63
CA THR A 215 9.57 17.92 29.72
C THR A 215 9.27 18.91 28.60
N ALA A 216 9.21 20.19 28.96
CA ALA A 216 8.83 21.30 28.09
C ALA A 216 9.40 21.21 26.66
N PRO A 217 8.68 21.73 25.64
CA PRO A 217 9.21 21.84 24.28
C PRO A 217 10.60 22.46 24.32
N ALA A 218 11.54 21.90 23.54
CA ALA A 218 12.91 22.39 23.49
C ALA A 218 12.90 23.89 23.19
N THR A 219 13.30 24.70 24.18
CA THR A 219 13.37 26.14 24.05
C THR A 219 14.30 26.45 22.88
N ALA A 220 13.79 27.22 21.90
CA ALA A 220 14.61 27.71 20.80
C ALA A 220 15.85 28.41 21.39
N PRO A 221 17.06 28.21 20.81
CA PRO A 221 18.26 28.83 21.32
C PRO A 221 18.05 30.35 21.39
N ALA A 222 18.30 30.91 22.57
CA ALA A 222 18.17 32.34 22.81
C ALA A 222 19.02 33.11 21.78
N PRO A 223 18.50 34.19 21.17
CA PRO A 223 19.28 35.01 20.27
C PRO A 223 20.52 35.52 21.00
N ALA A 224 21.69 35.33 20.39
CA ALA A 224 22.97 35.77 20.93
C ALA A 224 22.91 37.27 21.24
N VAL A 225 23.06 37.62 22.52
CA VAL A 225 23.18 39.02 22.96
C VAL A 225 24.49 39.55 22.40
N VAL A 226 24.40 40.42 21.39
CA VAL A 226 25.54 41.17 20.87
C VAL A 226 25.94 42.20 21.95
N PRO A 227 27.18 42.18 22.48
CA PRO A 227 27.62 43.19 23.43
C PRO A 227 27.65 44.55 22.74
N ASN A 228 26.92 45.52 23.29
CA ASN A 228 27.02 46.92 22.88
C ASN A 228 28.40 47.45 23.26
N ALA A 229 29.27 47.61 22.28
CA ALA A 229 30.52 48.35 22.40
C ALA A 229 30.22 49.86 22.31
N SER A 230 29.87 50.47 23.44
CA SER A 230 29.92 51.92 23.61
C SER A 230 30.92 52.23 24.74
N GLY A 231 32.20 52.21 24.38
CA GLY A 231 33.28 52.83 25.15
C GLY A 231 33.38 54.30 24.77
N GLN A 232 33.53 55.13 25.81
CA GLN A 232 33.73 56.59 25.77
C GLN A 232 35.03 56.98 25.06
#